data_AF-A0A937HWW2-F1
#
_entry.id   AF-A0A937HWW2-F1
#
_cell.length_a   1.000
_cell.length_b   1.000
_cell.length_c   1.000
_cell.angle_alpha   90.00
_cell.angle_beta   90.00
_cell.angle_gamma   90.00
#
_symmetry.space_group_name_H-M   'P 1'
#
loop_
_entity.id
_entity.type
_entity.pdbx_description
1 polymer ?
#
loop_
_entity_poly.entity_id
_entity_poly.type
_entity_poly.pdbx_seq_one_letter_code
_entity_poly.pdbx_strand_id
1 'polypeptide(L)'
;MRALYPGSFDPLTNGHMDLIERASCLFGDLVVAVLDNPSKRPAFSVDERIRQIRSSTAHLHGVEVISFDGLTVNCAKDQSADLILRGLRAMSDFEYELQLAHTNRSLDDTLETVFMATSTQHSFLSSSVVKEVARFGGAIDHMVPKEVALDLNRLFNSAFLPH
;
A
#
# COMPACT_ATOMS: atom_id res chain seq x y z
N MET A 1 -11.45 3.69 -16.36
CA MET A 1 -10.01 3.38 -16.52
C MET A 1 -9.63 2.61 -15.28
N ARG A 2 -9.01 1.45 -15.41
CA ARG A 2 -8.70 0.58 -14.27
C ARG A 2 -7.23 0.75 -13.89
N ALA A 3 -6.98 1.20 -12.67
CA ALA A 3 -5.62 1.40 -12.17
C ALA A 3 -5.20 0.25 -11.24
N LEU A 4 -3.97 -0.24 -11.39
CA LEU A 4 -3.34 -1.14 -10.43
C LEU A 4 -2.50 -0.34 -9.44
N TYR A 5 -2.79 -0.41 -8.15
CA TYR A 5 -1.94 0.13 -7.09
C TYR A 5 -1.23 -1.00 -6.33
N PRO A 6 -0.04 -1.41 -6.79
CA PRO A 6 0.73 -2.47 -6.15
C PRO A 6 1.47 -1.94 -4.93
N GLY A 7 1.64 -2.79 -3.92
CA GLY A 7 2.43 -2.46 -2.73
C GLY A 7 2.56 -3.63 -1.76
N SER A 8 3.51 -3.54 -0.83
CA SER A 8 3.59 -4.52 0.26
C SER A 8 2.53 -4.27 1.33
N PHE A 9 2.11 -3.02 1.56
CA PHE A 9 1.11 -2.63 2.56
C PHE A 9 1.30 -3.32 3.92
N ASP A 10 2.52 -3.23 4.48
CA ASP A 10 2.91 -3.95 5.70
C ASP A 10 3.28 -3.00 6.86
N PRO A 11 2.29 -2.32 7.49
CA PRO A 11 0.87 -2.36 7.15
C PRO A 11 0.43 -1.21 6.21
N LEU A 12 -0.85 -1.19 5.86
CA LEU A 12 -1.53 -0.04 5.27
C LEU A 12 -1.41 1.19 6.22
N THR A 13 -1.20 2.39 5.64
CA THR A 13 -1.03 3.64 6.40
C THR A 13 -2.02 4.69 5.92
N ASN A 14 -2.17 5.79 6.65
CA ASN A 14 -3.00 6.92 6.20
C ASN A 14 -2.48 7.55 4.90
N GLY A 15 -1.16 7.48 4.65
CA GLY A 15 -0.60 7.89 3.36
C GLY A 15 -1.02 7.00 2.19
N HIS A 16 -1.16 5.68 2.42
CA HIS A 16 -1.71 4.78 1.42
C HIS A 16 -3.23 5.02 1.23
N MET A 17 -3.97 5.26 2.31
CA MET A 17 -5.41 5.55 2.24
C MET A 17 -5.71 6.83 1.46
N ASP A 18 -4.98 7.92 1.71
CA ASP A 18 -5.11 9.17 0.92
C ASP A 18 -4.95 8.88 -0.59
N LEU A 19 -3.96 8.06 -0.95
CA LEU A 19 -3.74 7.70 -2.34
C LEU A 19 -4.87 6.86 -2.91
N ILE A 20 -5.36 5.87 -2.16
CA ILE A 20 -6.47 5.00 -2.57
C ILE A 20 -7.74 5.82 -2.80
N GLU A 21 -8.09 6.70 -1.86
CA GLU A 21 -9.28 7.56 -1.94
C GLU A 21 -9.20 8.47 -3.17
N ARG A 22 -8.08 9.19 -3.33
CA ARG A 22 -7.88 10.10 -4.47
C ARG A 22 -7.86 9.36 -5.81
N ALA A 23 -7.21 8.19 -5.87
CA ALA A 23 -7.15 7.39 -7.08
C ALA A 23 -8.52 6.79 -7.44
N SER A 24 -9.30 6.33 -6.45
CA SER A 24 -10.66 5.83 -6.68
C SER A 24 -11.56 6.90 -7.31
N CYS A 25 -11.43 8.15 -6.86
CA CYS A 25 -12.15 9.29 -7.45
C CYS A 25 -11.69 9.64 -8.88
N LEU A 26 -10.40 9.47 -9.20
CA LEU A 26 -9.83 9.85 -10.49
C LEU A 26 -10.07 8.79 -11.58
N PHE A 27 -9.92 7.51 -11.24
CA PHE A 27 -9.96 6.41 -12.20
C PHE A 27 -11.32 5.69 -12.23
N GLY A 28 -12.06 5.73 -11.11
CA GLY A 28 -13.34 5.05 -10.92
C GLY A 28 -13.22 3.55 -10.59
N ASP A 29 -12.13 2.90 -11.02
CA ASP A 29 -11.86 1.49 -10.75
C ASP A 29 -10.38 1.30 -10.38
N LEU A 30 -10.14 0.78 -9.18
CA LEU A 30 -8.81 0.68 -8.56
C LEU A 30 -8.61 -0.71 -7.96
N VAL A 31 -7.55 -1.38 -8.38
CA VAL A 31 -7.10 -2.65 -7.81
C VAL A 31 -5.93 -2.39 -6.87
N VAL A 32 -6.14 -2.53 -5.57
CA VAL A 32 -5.06 -2.53 -4.58
C VAL A 32 -4.46 -3.92 -4.53
N ALA A 33 -3.24 -4.06 -5.08
CA ALA A 33 -2.59 -5.35 -5.25
C ALA A 33 -1.49 -5.56 -4.21
N VAL A 34 -1.76 -6.47 -3.28
CA VAL A 34 -0.85 -6.81 -2.18
C VAL A 34 0.20 -7.79 -2.68
N LEU A 35 1.45 -7.33 -2.76
CA LEU A 35 2.56 -8.19 -3.15
C LEU A 35 2.83 -9.22 -2.03
N ASP A 36 2.79 -10.49 -2.38
CA ASP A 36 3.34 -11.56 -1.56
C ASP A 36 4.79 -11.82 -1.97
N ASN A 37 5.72 -11.41 -1.10
CA ASN A 37 7.14 -11.55 -1.36
C ASN A 37 7.77 -12.51 -0.34
N PRO A 38 8.03 -13.77 -0.71
CA PRO A 38 8.56 -14.77 0.21
C PRO A 38 9.98 -14.46 0.69
N SER A 39 10.71 -13.55 0.02
CA SER A 39 12.04 -13.11 0.46
C SER A 39 11.99 -12.06 1.58
N LYS A 40 10.81 -11.48 1.86
CA LYS A 40 10.62 -10.53 2.97
C LYS A 40 9.89 -11.21 4.13
N ARG A 41 10.15 -10.73 5.35
CA ARG A 41 9.39 -11.11 6.55
C ARG A 41 8.46 -9.96 6.94
N PRO A 42 7.23 -9.92 6.41
CA PRO A 42 6.28 -8.89 6.77
C PRO A 42 5.84 -9.05 8.23
N ALA A 43 5.36 -7.96 8.83
CA ALA A 43 4.76 -8.00 10.17
C ALA A 43 3.41 -8.72 10.16
N PHE A 44 2.69 -8.64 9.04
CA PHE A 44 1.40 -9.30 8.83
C PHE A 44 1.45 -10.25 7.63
N SER A 45 0.76 -11.37 7.73
CA SER A 45 0.51 -12.28 6.60
C SER A 45 -0.21 -11.57 5.45
N VAL A 46 -0.16 -12.14 4.24
CA VAL A 46 -0.86 -11.58 3.08
C VAL A 46 -2.37 -11.45 3.33
N ASP A 47 -2.97 -12.44 3.99
CA ASP A 47 -4.39 -12.45 4.32
C ASP A 47 -4.76 -11.36 5.32
N GLU A 48 -3.92 -11.14 6.35
CA GLU A 48 -4.12 -10.05 7.31
C GLU A 48 -4.02 -8.68 6.64
N ARG A 49 -3.06 -8.49 5.74
CA ARG A 49 -2.90 -7.24 4.98
C ARG A 49 -4.10 -6.99 4.07
N ILE A 50 -4.57 -8.01 3.35
CA ILE A 50 -5.80 -7.90 2.54
C ILE A 50 -6.99 -7.54 3.41
N ARG A 51 -7.19 -8.21 4.55
CA ARG A 51 -8.29 -7.92 5.48
C ARG A 51 -8.23 -6.47 5.96
N GLN A 52 -7.05 -6.00 6.36
CA GLN A 52 -6.83 -4.62 6.80
C GLN A 52 -7.24 -3.62 5.73
N ILE A 53 -6.82 -3.85 4.48
CA ILE A 53 -7.15 -2.98 3.36
C ILE A 53 -8.65 -3.02 3.07
N ARG A 54 -9.25 -4.21 2.90
CA ARG A 54 -10.69 -4.36 2.65
C ARG A 54 -11.54 -3.68 3.70
N SER A 55 -11.18 -3.81 4.98
CA SER A 55 -11.90 -3.14 6.06
C SER A 55 -11.74 -1.62 6.00
N SER A 56 -10.56 -1.12 5.63
CA SER A 56 -10.29 0.32 5.55
C SER A 56 -10.94 0.96 4.32
N THR A 57 -11.13 0.21 3.24
CA THR A 57 -11.69 0.70 1.96
C THR A 57 -13.15 0.31 1.75
N ALA A 58 -13.82 -0.32 2.72
CA ALA A 58 -15.20 -0.81 2.58
C ALA A 58 -16.23 0.27 2.24
N HIS A 59 -15.91 1.53 2.53
CA HIS A 59 -16.76 2.69 2.23
C HIS A 59 -16.55 3.25 0.82
N LEU A 60 -15.56 2.77 0.07
CA LEU A 60 -15.23 3.22 -1.27
C LEU A 60 -15.85 2.29 -2.32
N HIS A 61 -16.45 2.88 -3.35
CA HIS A 61 -16.88 2.16 -4.53
C HIS A 61 -15.73 2.02 -5.53
N GLY A 62 -15.72 0.92 -6.29
CA GLY A 62 -14.70 0.71 -7.32
C GLY A 62 -13.30 0.41 -6.77
N VAL A 63 -13.19 -0.08 -5.53
CA VAL A 63 -11.92 -0.55 -4.97
C VAL A 63 -11.95 -2.06 -4.79
N GLU A 64 -11.09 -2.76 -5.51
CA GLU A 64 -10.85 -4.19 -5.38
C GLU A 64 -9.52 -4.44 -4.67
N VAL A 65 -9.45 -5.49 -3.83
CA VAL A 65 -8.24 -5.86 -3.09
C VAL A 65 -7.90 -7.30 -3.39
N ILE A 66 -6.71 -7.51 -3.95
CA ILE A 66 -6.16 -8.82 -4.33
C ILE A 66 -4.77 -9.01 -3.74
N SER A 67 -4.30 -10.25 -3.71
CA SER A 67 -2.88 -10.58 -3.61
C SER A 67 -2.33 -10.97 -4.97
N PHE A 68 -1.04 -10.80 -5.14
CA PHE A 68 -0.31 -11.39 -6.26
C PHE A 68 1.12 -11.73 -5.84
N ASP A 69 1.71 -12.67 -6.57
CA ASP A 69 3.13 -12.93 -6.57
C ASP A 69 3.70 -12.70 -7.99
N GLY A 70 5.03 -12.67 -8.10
CA GLY A 70 5.69 -12.46 -9.38
C GLY A 70 5.74 -11.00 -9.86
N LEU A 71 5.64 -10.80 -11.18
CA LEU A 71 5.88 -9.51 -11.82
C LEU A 71 4.64 -8.62 -11.80
N THR A 72 4.80 -7.38 -11.37
CA THR A 72 3.74 -6.35 -11.36
C THR A 72 3.09 -6.17 -12.73
N VAL A 73 3.86 -6.23 -13.82
CA VAL A 73 3.33 -6.14 -15.19
C VAL A 73 2.38 -7.28 -15.54
N ASN A 74 2.62 -8.50 -15.04
CA ASN A 74 1.73 -9.63 -15.28
C ASN A 74 0.45 -9.47 -14.48
N CYS A 75 0.55 -9.04 -13.22
CA CYS A 75 -0.61 -8.71 -12.40
C CYS A 75 -1.47 -7.61 -13.06
N ALA A 76 -0.83 -6.56 -13.61
CA ALA A 76 -1.55 -5.51 -14.33
C ALA A 76 -2.32 -6.06 -15.54
N LYS A 77 -1.70 -6.95 -16.34
CA LYS A 77 -2.36 -7.64 -17.45
C LYS A 77 -3.52 -8.51 -17.00
N ASP A 78 -3.30 -9.37 -16.00
CA ASP A 78 -4.32 -10.30 -15.48
C ASP A 78 -5.54 -9.54 -14.95
N GLN A 79 -5.32 -8.36 -14.38
CA GLN A 79 -6.38 -7.49 -13.88
C GLN A 79 -6.95 -6.53 -14.92
N SER A 80 -6.51 -6.62 -16.18
CA SER A 80 -6.87 -5.70 -17.26
C SER A 80 -6.73 -4.22 -16.84
N ALA A 81 -5.65 -3.92 -16.13
CA ALA A 81 -5.33 -2.56 -15.70
C ALA A 81 -4.74 -1.76 -16.87
N ASP A 82 -5.24 -0.54 -17.05
CA ASP A 82 -4.76 0.40 -18.07
C ASP A 82 -3.42 1.05 -17.65
N LEU A 83 -3.15 1.12 -16.34
CA LEU A 83 -1.98 1.77 -15.77
C LEU A 83 -1.60 1.23 -14.39
N ILE A 84 -0.35 1.48 -14.01
CA ILE A 84 0.17 1.26 -12.66
C ILE A 84 0.22 2.60 -11.94
N LEU A 85 -0.40 2.69 -10.76
CA LEU A 85 -0.33 3.84 -9.88
C LEU A 85 0.79 3.68 -8.85
N ARG A 86 1.58 4.73 -8.63
CA ARG A 86 2.58 4.80 -7.54
C ARG A 86 2.51 6.13 -6.80
N GLY A 87 2.71 6.08 -5.49
CA GLY A 87 2.76 7.26 -4.62
C GLY A 87 4.21 7.74 -4.42
N LEU A 88 4.42 9.05 -4.43
CA LEU A 88 5.72 9.67 -4.15
C LEU A 88 5.63 10.54 -2.89
N ARG A 89 6.56 10.35 -1.94
CA ARG A 89 6.65 11.18 -0.72
C ARG A 89 7.87 12.09 -0.73
N ALA A 90 8.99 11.57 -1.21
CA ALA A 90 10.26 12.27 -1.26
C ALA A 90 10.98 12.01 -2.59
N MET A 91 12.00 12.82 -2.88
CA MET A 91 12.86 12.64 -4.06
C MET A 91 13.53 11.26 -4.09
N SER A 92 13.86 10.68 -2.92
CA SER A 92 14.44 9.34 -2.83
C SER A 92 13.49 8.24 -3.30
N ASP A 93 12.18 8.40 -3.10
CA ASP A 93 11.20 7.45 -3.64
C ASP A 93 11.19 7.55 -5.18
N PHE A 94 11.28 8.76 -5.73
CA PHE A 94 11.17 9.00 -7.17
C PHE A 94 12.21 8.24 -8.00
N GLU A 95 13.48 8.24 -7.60
CA GLU A 95 14.54 7.55 -8.35
C GLU A 95 14.27 6.05 -8.46
N TYR A 96 13.92 5.41 -7.35
CA TYR A 96 13.60 3.98 -7.30
C TYR A 96 12.33 3.66 -8.10
N GLU A 97 11.29 4.47 -7.93
CA GLU A 97 10.00 4.28 -8.60
C GLU A 97 10.08 4.52 -10.11
N LEU A 98 10.89 5.49 -10.55
CA LEU A 98 11.14 5.75 -11.96
C LEU A 98 11.88 4.58 -12.63
N GLN A 99 12.88 4.02 -11.94
CA GLN A 99 13.57 2.82 -12.42
C GLN A 99 12.59 1.63 -12.58
N LEU A 100 11.70 1.43 -11.60
CA LEU A 100 10.65 0.41 -11.68
C LEU A 100 9.69 0.65 -12.83
N ALA A 101 9.25 1.90 -13.05
CA ALA A 101 8.38 2.25 -14.17
C ALA A 101 9.02 1.94 -15.52
N HIS A 102 10.29 2.32 -15.72
CA HIS A 102 11.02 1.97 -16.95
C HIS A 102 11.21 0.46 -17.12
N THR A 103 11.45 -0.26 -16.02
CA THR A 103 11.55 -1.73 -16.05
C THR A 103 10.22 -2.38 -16.42
N ASN A 104 9.10 -1.89 -15.87
CA ASN A 104 7.79 -2.39 -16.25
C ASN A 104 7.49 -2.12 -17.73
N ARG A 105 7.79 -0.90 -18.21
CA ARG A 105 7.59 -0.50 -19.61
C ARG A 105 8.46 -1.30 -20.59
N SER A 106 9.65 -1.74 -20.18
CA SER A 106 10.50 -2.58 -21.04
C SER A 106 9.99 -4.02 -21.16
N LEU A 107 9.16 -4.47 -20.22
CA LEU A 107 8.50 -5.78 -20.23
C LEU A 107 7.14 -5.75 -20.92
N ASP A 108 6.48 -4.59 -20.91
CA ASP A 108 5.22 -4.31 -21.60
C ASP A 108 5.13 -2.82 -21.95
N ASP A 109 5.22 -2.51 -23.24
CA ASP A 109 5.24 -1.14 -23.76
C ASP A 109 3.84 -0.49 -23.81
N THR A 110 2.78 -1.25 -23.51
CA THR A 110 1.39 -0.77 -23.43
C THR A 110 1.01 -0.26 -22.04
N LEU A 111 1.77 -0.62 -21.00
CA LEU A 111 1.51 -0.21 -19.62
C LEU A 111 2.21 1.11 -19.30
N GLU A 112 1.42 2.08 -18.82
CA GLU A 112 1.92 3.35 -18.29
C GLU A 112 1.98 3.33 -16.76
N THR A 113 2.95 4.06 -16.18
CA THR A 113 3.00 4.29 -14.73
C THR A 113 2.67 5.75 -14.43
N VAL A 114 1.67 5.96 -13.57
CA VAL A 114 1.28 7.28 -13.09
C VAL A 114 1.78 7.48 -11.66
N PHE A 115 2.45 8.61 -11.44
CA PHE A 115 2.91 9.03 -10.12
C PHE A 115 1.97 10.07 -9.51
N MET A 116 1.57 9.85 -8.27
CA MET A 116 0.79 10.80 -7.49
C MET A 116 1.59 11.26 -6.28
N ALA A 117 1.73 12.57 -6.10
CA ALA A 117 2.30 13.13 -4.88
C ALA A 117 1.39 12.85 -3.69
N THR A 118 1.98 12.31 -2.62
CA THR A 118 1.30 12.10 -1.34
C THR A 118 1.00 13.44 -0.66
N SER A 119 -0.12 13.52 0.06
CA SER A 119 -0.47 14.71 0.82
C SER A 119 0.65 15.06 1.83
N THR A 120 0.93 16.35 2.00
CA THR A 120 2.01 16.84 2.88
C THR A 120 1.83 16.35 4.32
N GLN A 121 0.58 16.21 4.77
CA GLN A 121 0.19 15.69 6.09
C GLN A 121 0.58 14.22 6.31
N HIS A 122 0.92 13.49 5.25
CA HIS A 122 1.29 12.07 5.30
C HIS A 122 2.69 11.81 4.73
N SER A 123 3.42 12.85 4.35
CA SER A 123 4.74 12.74 3.71
C SER A 123 5.79 12.02 4.57
N PHE A 124 5.66 12.11 5.90
CA PHE A 124 6.53 11.42 6.86
C PHE A 124 6.18 9.94 7.08
N LEU A 125 5.03 9.47 6.58
CA LEU A 125 4.54 8.12 6.86
C LEU A 125 5.23 7.09 5.95
N SER A 126 5.83 6.09 6.60
CA SER A 126 6.22 4.83 5.99
C SER A 126 5.76 3.69 6.87
N SER A 127 5.42 2.54 6.27
CA SER A 127 5.06 1.37 7.07
C SER A 127 6.19 0.94 8.02
N SER A 128 7.45 1.18 7.66
CA SER A 128 8.60 0.93 8.54
C SER A 128 8.58 1.83 9.79
N VAL A 129 8.37 3.14 9.61
CA VAL A 129 8.28 4.11 10.72
C VAL A 129 7.10 3.77 11.63
N VAL A 130 5.94 3.45 11.06
CA VAL A 130 4.76 3.05 11.82
C VAL A 130 5.03 1.82 12.69
N LYS A 131 5.66 0.79 12.11
CA LYS A 131 6.03 -0.43 12.85
C LYS A 131 7.03 -0.16 13.96
N GLU A 132 7.99 0.73 13.74
CA GLU A 132 8.97 1.12 14.75
C GLU A 132 8.31 1.84 15.93
N VAL A 133 7.47 2.85 15.66
CA VAL A 133 6.72 3.57 16.69
C VAL A 133 5.83 2.62 17.50
N ALA A 134 5.07 1.75 16.81
CA ALA A 134 4.22 0.75 17.46
C ALA A 134 5.03 -0.21 18.34
N ARG A 135 6.19 -0.68 17.86
CA ARG A 135 7.08 -1.61 18.57
C ARG A 135 7.62 -1.05 19.87
N PHE A 136 7.80 0.27 19.96
CA PHE A 136 8.29 0.96 21.16
C PHE A 136 7.18 1.61 21.98
N GLY A 137 5.91 1.22 21.76
CA GLY A 137 4.77 1.68 22.56
C GLY A 137 4.32 3.12 22.28
N GLY A 138 4.74 3.70 21.15
CA GLY A 138 4.27 5.02 20.73
C GLY A 138 2.83 4.98 20.18
N ALA A 139 2.12 6.10 20.29
CA ALA A 139 0.77 6.23 19.75
C ALA A 139 0.78 6.27 18.21
N ILE A 140 -0.06 5.45 17.56
CA ILE A 140 -0.08 5.27 16.10
C ILE A 140 -1.45 5.54 15.46
N ASP A 141 -2.47 5.91 16.22
CA ASP A 141 -3.85 6.12 15.71
C ASP A 141 -3.92 7.23 14.64
N HIS A 142 -2.97 8.16 14.64
CA HIS A 142 -2.86 9.24 13.65
C HIS A 142 -2.08 8.83 12.39
N MET A 143 -1.48 7.64 12.37
CA MET A 143 -0.61 7.17 11.29
C MET A 143 -1.27 6.12 10.39
N VAL A 144 -2.26 5.39 10.90
CA VAL A 144 -2.90 4.26 10.21
C VAL A 144 -4.42 4.25 10.45
N PRO A 145 -5.18 3.51 9.61
CA PRO A 145 -6.60 3.26 9.88
C PRO A 145 -6.81 2.53 11.20
N LYS A 146 -7.99 2.75 11.82
CA LYS A 146 -8.33 2.20 13.14
C LYS A 146 -8.08 0.70 13.28
N GLU A 147 -8.54 -0.10 12.32
CA GLU A 147 -8.35 -1.56 12.36
C GLU A 147 -6.87 -1.97 12.31
N VAL A 148 -6.06 -1.24 11.54
CA VAL A 148 -4.61 -1.46 11.48
C VAL A 148 -3.94 -1.10 12.79
N ALA A 149 -4.36 -0.01 13.44
CA ALA A 149 -3.84 0.37 14.76
C ALA A 149 -4.12 -0.71 15.81
N LEU A 150 -5.35 -1.27 15.81
CA LEU A 150 -5.72 -2.37 16.69
C LEU A 150 -4.84 -3.61 16.46
N ASP A 151 -4.59 -3.96 15.20
CA ASP A 151 -3.75 -5.11 14.85
C ASP A 151 -2.27 -4.91 15.25
N LEU A 152 -1.72 -3.72 15.00
CA LEU A 152 -0.36 -3.36 15.44
C LEU A 152 -0.22 -3.39 16.96
N ASN A 153 -1.22 -2.89 17.69
CA ASN A 153 -1.25 -2.95 19.14
C ASN A 153 -1.32 -4.41 19.64
N ARG A 154 -2.12 -5.27 19.00
CA ARG A 154 -2.14 -6.71 19.35
C ARG A 154 -0.81 -7.38 19.06
N LEU A 155 -0.16 -7.03 17.96
CA LEU A 155 1.12 -7.62 17.52
C LEU A 155 2.29 -7.21 18.44
N PHE A 156 2.39 -5.93 18.81
CA PHE A 156 3.54 -5.40 19.53
C PHE A 156 3.29 -5.08 21.01
N ASN A 157 2.10 -4.61 21.37
CA ASN A 157 1.79 -4.16 22.73
C ASN A 157 1.23 -5.28 23.64
N SER A 158 1.02 -6.50 23.12
CA SER A 158 0.87 -7.69 23.96
C SER A 158 2.12 -8.01 24.78
N ALA A 159 3.26 -7.38 24.48
CA ALA A 159 4.51 -7.48 25.24
C ALA A 159 4.68 -6.42 26.36
N PHE A 160 3.80 -5.41 26.45
CA PHE A 160 3.98 -4.24 27.34
C PHE A 160 2.83 -4.01 28.32
N LEU A 161 1.93 -4.97 28.52
CA LEU A 161 0.94 -4.87 29.62
C LEU A 161 1.69 -4.90 30.96
N PRO A 162 1.63 -3.83 31.78
CA PRO A 162 2.18 -3.88 33.13
C PRO A 162 1.33 -4.88 33.93
N HIS A 163 2.01 -5.84 34.55
CA HIS A 163 1.43 -6.67 35.62
C HIS A 163 1.04 -5.82 36.83
#